data_AF-A0A7J3VP45-F1
#
_entry.id   AF-A0A7J3VP45-F1
#
_cell.length_a   1.000
_cell.length_b   1.000
_cell.length_c   1.000
_cell.angle_alpha   90.00
_cell.angle_beta   90.00
_cell.angle_gamma   90.00
#
_symmetry.space_group_name_H-M   'P 1'
#
loop_
_entity.id
_entity.type
_entity.pdbx_description
1 polymer ?
#
loop_
_entity_poly.entity_id
_entity_poly.type
_entity_poly.pdbx_seq_one_letter_code
_entity_poly.pdbx_strand_id
1 'polypeptide(L)' 'MRLLVIGLDSMPADLLSMKDELPNIGRMMSSGIAGVLESCHPPITIPAWMVMMTSKSPTYPCQHSCRSTYPSHA' A
#
# COMPACT_ATOMS: atom_id res chain seq x y z
N MET A 1 -13.59 20.55 6.53
CA MET A 1 -13.44 19.08 6.32
C MET A 1 -12.27 18.60 7.16
N ARG A 2 -12.34 17.41 7.78
CA ARG A 2 -11.21 16.77 8.48
C ARG A 2 -10.98 15.40 7.82
N LEU A 3 -9.71 15.04 7.59
CA LEU A 3 -9.30 13.80 6.95
C LEU A 3 -8.45 12.99 7.93
N LEU A 4 -8.64 11.68 7.97
CA LEU A 4 -7.84 10.73 8.72
C LEU A 4 -7.23 9.72 7.75
N VAL A 5 -5.91 9.53 7.83
CA VAL A 5 -5.17 8.51 7.09
C VAL A 5 -4.57 7.55 8.12
N ILE A 6 -4.77 6.26 7.94
CA ILE A 6 -4.29 5.20 8.84
C ILE A 6 -3.44 4.23 8.02
N GLY A 7 -2.20 4.01 8.46
CA GLY A 7 -1.36 2.91 7.99
C GLY A 7 -1.36 1.79 9.04
N LEU A 8 -1.56 0.55 8.59
CA LEU A 8 -1.47 -0.64 9.45
C LEU A 8 -0.14 -1.34 9.12
N ASP A 9 0.84 -1.24 10.01
CA ASP A 9 2.14 -1.91 9.82
C ASP A 9 2.04 -3.40 10.14
N SER A 10 2.86 -4.21 9.48
CA SER A 10 2.87 -5.67 9.62
C SER A 10 1.53 -6.37 9.30
N MET A 11 0.69 -5.76 8.45
CA MET A 11 -0.56 -6.35 7.98
C MET A 11 -0.41 -6.89 6.55
N PRO A 12 -0.14 -8.20 6.36
CA PRO A 12 -0.04 -8.79 5.02
C PRO A 12 -1.41 -8.76 4.31
N ALA A 13 -1.39 -8.70 2.97
CA ALA A 13 -2.60 -8.63 2.16
C ALA A 13 -3.54 -9.83 2.40
N ASP A 14 -3.00 -11.01 2.65
CA ASP A 14 -3.77 -12.23 2.93
C ASP A 14 -4.66 -12.13 4.16
N LEU A 15 -4.35 -11.24 5.13
CA LEU A 15 -5.20 -11.03 6.30
C LEU A 15 -6.59 -10.48 5.92
N LEU A 16 -6.68 -9.77 4.78
CA LEU A 16 -7.95 -9.26 4.28
C LEU A 16 -8.88 -10.38 3.77
N SER A 17 -8.39 -11.62 3.62
CA SER A 17 -9.27 -12.78 3.37
C SER A 17 -10.23 -13.05 4.53
N MET A 18 -9.83 -12.68 5.76
CA MET A 18 -10.63 -12.83 6.98
C MET A 18 -11.49 -11.58 7.28
N LYS A 19 -11.81 -10.76 6.27
CA LYS A 19 -12.58 -9.50 6.44
C LYS A 19 -13.91 -9.68 7.19
N ASP A 20 -14.52 -10.86 7.12
CA ASP A 20 -15.78 -11.17 7.81
C ASP A 20 -15.59 -11.27 9.33
N GLU A 21 -14.36 -11.55 9.80
CA GLU A 21 -13.96 -11.52 11.21
C GLU A 21 -13.45 -10.12 11.64
N LEU A 22 -13.28 -9.20 10.70
CA LEU A 22 -12.79 -7.83 10.91
C LEU A 22 -13.91 -6.81 10.65
N PRO A 23 -14.90 -6.68 11.55
CA PRO A 23 -16.16 -5.98 11.26
C PRO A 23 -15.97 -4.52 10.84
N ASN A 24 -14.98 -3.82 11.38
CA ASN A 24 -14.68 -2.45 11.00
C ASN A 24 -14.04 -2.36 9.61
N ILE A 25 -13.09 -3.25 9.29
CA ILE A 25 -12.40 -3.26 7.99
C ILE A 25 -13.36 -3.74 6.91
N GLY A 26 -14.10 -4.83 7.13
CA GLY A 26 -15.11 -5.33 6.20
C GLY A 26 -16.20 -4.29 5.90
N ARG A 27 -16.64 -3.52 6.91
CA ARG A 27 -17.56 -2.41 6.70
C ARG A 27 -16.92 -1.30 5.85
N MET A 28 -15.69 -0.87 6.14
CA MET A 28 -15.00 0.17 5.35
C MET A 28 -14.82 -0.25 3.89
N MET A 29 -14.48 -1.52 3.63
CA MET A 29 -14.30 -2.05 2.28
C MET A 29 -15.62 -2.14 1.51
N SER A 30 -16.72 -2.54 2.16
CA SER A 30 -18.03 -2.69 1.50
C SER A 30 -18.77 -1.37 1.29
N SER A 31 -18.59 -0.39 2.18
CA SER A 31 -19.21 0.95 2.05
C SER A 31 -18.34 1.96 1.30
N GLY A 32 -17.11 1.59 0.93
CA GLY A 32 -16.11 2.47 0.35
C GLY A 32 -15.50 1.91 -0.93
N ILE A 33 -14.26 2.32 -1.22
CA ILE A 33 -13.47 1.81 -2.34
C ILE A 33 -12.25 1.09 -1.76
N ALA A 34 -12.01 -0.13 -2.23
CA ALA A 34 -10.86 -0.94 -1.87
C ALA A 34 -10.13 -1.40 -3.14
N GLY A 35 -8.81 -1.54 -3.04
CA GLY A 35 -7.95 -1.98 -4.13
C GLY A 35 -6.57 -2.39 -3.62
N VAL A 36 -5.82 -3.10 -4.46
CA VAL A 36 -4.45 -3.51 -4.15
C VAL A 36 -3.51 -2.35 -4.46
N LEU A 37 -2.57 -2.07 -3.55
CA LEU A 37 -1.52 -1.08 -3.73
C LEU A 37 -0.16 -1.76 -3.77
N GLU A 38 0.72 -1.27 -4.65
CA GLU A 38 2.11 -1.71 -4.71
C GLU A 38 2.93 -0.99 -3.62
N SER A 39 3.74 -1.76 -2.89
CA SER A 39 4.63 -1.22 -1.86
C SER A 39 5.92 -0.66 -2.45
N CYS A 40 6.76 -0.04 -1.62
CA CYS A 40 8.10 0.35 -2.03
C CYS A 40 9.07 -0.83 -2.01
N HIS A 41 10.20 -0.68 -2.72
CA HIS A 41 11.31 -1.62 -2.67
C HIS A 41 12.56 -0.98 -2.04
N PRO A 42 13.15 -1.59 -1.00
CA PRO A 42 12.69 -2.78 -0.28
C PRO A 42 11.44 -2.51 0.60
N PRO A 43 10.54 -3.49 0.81
CA PRO A 43 9.34 -3.33 1.61
C PRO A 43 9.65 -3.49 3.11
N ILE A 44 10.34 -2.51 3.68
CA ILE A 44 10.68 -2.46 5.11
C ILE A 44 10.04 -1.21 5.75
N THR A 45 9.73 -1.28 7.04
CA THR A 45 8.88 -0.30 7.76
C THR A 45 9.25 1.15 7.47
N ILE A 46 10.48 1.56 7.76
CA ILE A 46 10.90 2.98 7.67
C ILE A 46 10.66 3.60 6.27
N PRO A 47 11.18 3.05 5.15
CA PRO A 47 10.92 3.58 3.83
C PRO A 47 9.44 3.49 3.42
N ALA A 48 8.70 2.44 3.82
CA ALA A 48 7.28 2.33 3.48
C ALA A 48 6.46 3.50 4.06
N TRP A 49 6.67 3.83 5.33
CA TRP A 49 6.03 4.98 5.97
C TRP A 49 6.47 6.31 5.36
N MET A 50 7.75 6.46 5.03
CA MET A 50 8.28 7.67 4.38
C MET A 50 7.65 7.89 3.00
N VAL A 51 7.55 6.85 2.17
CA VAL A 51 6.93 6.90 0.84
C VAL A 51 5.44 7.22 0.96
N MET A 52 4.73 6.58 1.89
CA MET A 52 3.31 6.82 2.14
C MET A 52 3.03 8.29 2.51
N MET A 53 3.82 8.87 3.42
CA MET A 53 3.59 10.23 3.93
C MET A 53 4.08 11.33 2.99
N THR A 54 5.10 11.07 2.17
CA THR A 54 5.69 12.08 1.28
C THR A 54 5.22 11.96 -0.17
N SER A 55 4.58 10.84 -0.51
CA SER A 55 4.25 10.44 -1.88
C SER A 55 5.44 10.46 -2.84
N LYS A 56 6.67 10.34 -2.32
CA LYS A 56 7.90 10.27 -3.11
C LYS A 56 8.40 8.83 -3.18
N SER A 57 9.03 8.47 -4.28
CA SER A 57 9.72 7.20 -4.41
C SER A 57 10.84 7.04 -3.37
N PRO A 58 11.10 5.82 -2.89
CA PRO A 58 12.15 5.57 -1.88
C PRO A 58 13.51 6.08 -2.40
N THR A 59 14.22 6.83 -1.57
CA THR A 59 15.53 7.40 -1.92
C THR A 59 16.64 6.42 -1.51
N TYR A 60 16.73 5.30 -2.22
CA TYR A 60 17.93 4.46 -2.28
C TYR A 60 18.48 4.50 -3.71
N PRO A 61 19.78 4.22 -3.97
CA PRO A 61 20.34 4.23 -5.31
C PRO A 61 19.79 3.07 -6.16
N CYS A 62 18.60 3.26 -6.72
CA CYS A 62 18.12 2.65 -7.97
C CYS A 62 17.31 3.71 -8.72
N GLN A 63 17.94 4.84 -9.02
CA GLN A 63 17.33 5.92 -9.81
C GLN A 63 17.61 5.82 -11.33
N HIS A 64 18.10 4.68 -11.83
CA HIS A 64 18.36 4.53 -13.28
C HIS A 64 17.69 3.36 -13.99
N SER A 65 16.86 2.52 -13.33
CA SER A 65 16.25 1.37 -14.02
C SER A 65 14.81 0.99 -13.61
N CYS A 66 14.01 1.91 -13.05
CA CYS A 66 12.55 1.70 -12.92
C CYS A 66 11.76 2.58 -13.91
N ARG A 67 12.28 2.76 -15.12
CA ARG A 67 11.45 2.86 -16.32
C ARG A 67 11.59 1.52 -17.03
N SER A 68 10.46 0.86 -17.30
CA SER A 68 10.34 -0.37 -18.12
C SER A 68 10.77 -1.69 -17.47
N THR A 69 9.85 -2.35 -16.76
CA THR A 69 9.56 -3.80 -16.94
C THR A 69 8.24 -4.17 -16.24
N TYR A 70 7.12 -3.74 -16.82
CA TYR A 70 5.93 -4.58 -16.84
C TYR A 70 5.58 -4.74 -18.31
N PRO A 71 5.51 -5.97 -18.86
CA PRO A 71 4.98 -6.14 -20.19
C PRO A 71 3.51 -5.72 -20.15
N SER A 72 3.17 -4.76 -21.00
CA SER A 72 1.80 -4.48 -21.41
C SER A 72 1.21 -5.78 -21.95
N HIS A 73 0.45 -6.49 -21.12
CA HIS A 73 -0.45 -7.53 -21.60
C HIS A 73 -1.84 -6.91 -21.72
N ALA A 74 -2.33 -7.04 -22.95
CA ALA A 74 -3.69 -6.77 -23.41
C ALA A 74 -4.74 -7.58 -22.65
#